data_AF-A0A0P9G7U4-F1
#
_entry.id   AF-A0A0P9G7U4-F1
#
_cell.length_a   1.000
_cell.length_b   1.000
_cell.length_c   1.000
_cell.angle_alpha   90.00
_cell.angle_beta   90.00
_cell.angle_gamma   90.00
#
_symmetry.space_group_name_H-M   'P 1'
#
loop_
_entity.id
_entity.type
_entity.pdbx_description
1 polymer ?
#
loop_
_entity_poly.entity_id
_entity_poly.type
_entity_poly.pdbx_seq_one_letter_code
_entity_poly.pdbx_strand_id
1 'polypeptide(L)'
;MNRAKRTGFSLVELIIVIVIIGIVSISTMQFIKFGAQIYATGTERDEVVAQARFALLRLSKELRQATPNSIRVQAGNVSGQAFQCLEFTPFKASSIYVNNPPLDTSSAGDLIVVAFNNEDKAFENDRVTLYPQSPADIYDLSNNRVRLLSADPVEEETNKTQRWSFDNGFAVASPTQRLFVLNNSPISFCVEGDSLYYYQGYDFEVNQPTPSLLHVLDGVKGQLLAKYISDHLVFEFNDASLTRNAIVNIRLAMGFNSSESLIFNHEVHIPNVP
;
A
#
# COMPACT_ATOMS: atom_id res chain seq x y z
N MET A 1 82.83 35.08 2.97
CA MET A 1 81.88 34.24 3.74
C MET A 1 80.90 35.14 4.47
N ASN A 2 79.69 35.34 3.94
CA ASN A 2 78.66 36.12 4.61
C ASN A 2 78.07 35.31 5.78
N ARG A 3 78.24 35.79 7.01
CA ARG A 3 77.56 35.24 8.19
C ARG A 3 76.07 35.57 8.09
N ALA A 4 75.24 34.56 7.86
CA ALA A 4 73.80 34.66 8.04
C ALA A 4 73.51 35.02 9.52
N LYS A 5 72.95 36.20 9.77
CA LYS A 5 72.39 36.56 11.09
C LYS A 5 71.23 35.60 11.36
N ARG A 6 71.35 34.76 12.40
CA ARG A 6 70.20 34.02 12.94
C ARG A 6 69.29 35.01 13.66
N THR A 7 68.19 35.39 13.04
CA THR A 7 67.09 36.10 13.69
C THR A 7 66.27 35.07 14.48
N GLY A 8 66.37 35.12 15.81
CA GLY A 8 65.50 34.34 16.70
C GLY A 8 64.16 35.04 16.88
N PHE A 9 63.07 34.27 16.98
CA PHE A 9 61.74 34.75 17.31
C PHE A 9 61.68 35.25 18.76
N SER A 10 60.95 36.33 19.02
CA SER A 10 60.74 36.82 20.39
C SER A 10 59.69 35.98 21.13
N LEU A 11 59.79 35.89 22.45
CA LEU A 11 58.81 35.19 23.28
C LEU A 11 57.40 35.78 23.13
N VAL A 12 57.29 37.10 22.94
CA VAL A 12 56.01 37.80 22.71
C VAL A 12 55.39 37.36 21.39
N GLU A 13 56.20 37.19 20.35
CA GLU A 13 55.73 36.74 19.03
C GLU A 13 55.17 35.31 19.09
N LEU A 14 55.84 34.41 19.81
CA LEU A 14 55.34 33.05 20.03
C LEU A 14 54.00 33.03 20.78
N ILE A 15 53.83 33.86 21.82
CA ILE A 15 52.58 33.95 22.58
C ILE A 15 51.43 34.44 21.67
N ILE A 16 51.66 35.50 20.89
CA ILE A 16 50.65 36.05 19.98
C ILE A 16 50.22 34.98 18.96
N VAL A 17 51.16 34.22 18.40
CA VAL A 17 50.87 33.14 17.45
C VAL A 17 50.00 32.06 18.08
N ILE A 18 50.32 31.60 19.30
CA ILE A 18 49.52 30.56 19.99
C ILE A 18 48.10 31.07 20.27
N VAL A 19 47.95 32.32 20.70
CA VAL A 19 46.62 32.91 20.98
C VAL A 19 45.79 33.03 19.69
N ILE A 20 46.38 33.51 18.60
CA ILE A 20 45.68 33.63 17.31
C ILE A 20 45.27 32.25 16.79
N ILE A 21 46.17 31.25 16.84
CA ILE A 21 45.86 29.88 16.43
C ILE A 21 44.71 29.32 17.27
N GLY A 22 44.70 29.57 18.59
CA GLY A 22 43.61 29.14 19.46
C GLY A 22 42.24 29.68 19.03
N ILE A 23 42.15 30.99 18.80
CA ILE A 23 40.90 31.66 18.40
C ILE A 23 40.41 31.17 17.03
N VAL A 24 41.32 31.08 16.05
CA VAL A 24 40.99 30.63 14.70
C VAL A 24 40.59 29.16 14.69
N SER A 25 41.26 28.31 15.47
CA SER A 25 40.96 26.88 15.55
C SER A 25 39.57 26.61 16.12
N ILE A 26 39.18 27.32 17.20
CA ILE A 26 37.84 27.20 17.78
C ILE A 26 36.77 27.61 16.76
N SER A 27 36.98 28.75 16.09
CA SER A 27 36.05 29.26 15.08
C SER A 27 35.88 28.26 13.92
N THR A 28 37.01 27.75 13.41
CA THR A 28 37.01 26.79 12.30
C THR A 28 36.34 25.47 12.68
N MET A 29 36.60 24.96 13.88
CA MET A 29 35.97 23.74 14.39
C MET A 29 34.44 23.89 14.49
N GLN A 30 33.97 25.05 14.96
CA GLN A 30 32.54 25.34 15.05
C GLN A 30 31.87 25.34 13.67
N PHE A 31 32.50 25.96 12.65
CA PHE A 31 31.99 25.91 11.28
C PHE A 31 31.92 24.49 10.72
N ILE A 32 32.95 23.66 10.95
CA ILE A 32 32.96 22.26 10.52
C ILE A 32 31.82 21.48 11.19
N LYS A 33 31.63 21.66 12.50
CA LYS A 33 30.53 21.01 13.24
C LYS A 33 29.16 21.41 12.68
N PHE A 34 28.93 22.69 12.44
CA PHE A 34 27.67 23.16 11.86
C PHE A 34 27.44 22.61 10.44
N GLY A 35 28.47 22.59 9.60
CA GLY A 35 28.37 22.01 8.26
C GLY A 35 28.02 20.52 8.29
N ALA A 36 28.68 19.75 9.17
CA ALA A 36 28.38 18.33 9.36
C ALA A 36 26.95 18.09 9.88
N GLN A 37 26.48 18.92 10.81
CA GLN A 37 25.13 18.82 11.35
C GLN A 37 24.06 19.14 10.30
N ILE A 38 24.24 20.20 9.51
CA ILE A 38 23.33 20.56 8.41
C ILE A 38 23.25 19.42 7.40
N TYR A 39 24.40 18.83 7.05
CA TYR A 39 24.44 17.69 6.14
C TYR A 39 23.67 16.48 6.72
N ALA A 40 23.93 16.11 7.98
CA ALA A 40 23.26 14.98 8.63
C ALA A 40 21.73 15.16 8.69
N THR A 41 21.26 16.32 9.16
CA THR A 41 19.83 16.62 9.21
C THR A 41 19.20 16.69 7.81
N GLY A 42 19.94 17.18 6.81
CA GLY A 42 19.52 17.14 5.41
C GLY A 42 19.32 15.72 4.92
N THR A 43 20.27 14.83 5.18
CA THR A 43 20.18 13.41 4.75
C THR A 43 19.04 12.66 5.42
N GLU A 44 18.77 12.88 6.72
CA GLU A 44 17.64 12.26 7.42
C GLU A 44 16.31 12.71 6.82
N ARG A 45 16.17 14.01 6.53
CA ARG A 45 14.95 14.55 5.92
C ARG A 45 14.72 13.99 4.52
N ASP A 46 15.78 13.89 3.72
CA ASP A 46 15.71 13.33 2.38
C ASP A 46 15.29 11.85 2.41
N GLU A 47 15.79 11.06 3.38
CA GLU A 47 15.39 9.67 3.59
C GLU A 47 13.89 9.57 3.93
N VAL A 48 13.40 10.36 4.88
CA VAL A 48 11.98 10.36 5.29
C VAL A 48 11.07 10.72 4.12
N VAL A 49 11.42 11.75 3.36
CA VAL A 49 10.66 12.16 2.16
C VAL A 49 10.66 11.07 1.10
N ALA A 50 11.79 10.39 0.89
CA ALA A 50 11.88 9.30 -0.07
C ALA A 50 11.02 8.10 0.34
N GLN A 51 11.05 7.69 1.62
CA GLN A 51 10.22 6.59 2.13
C GLN A 51 8.73 6.93 2.05
N ALA A 52 8.32 8.14 2.43
CA ALA A 52 6.93 8.59 2.34
C ALA A 52 6.43 8.57 0.88
N ARG A 53 7.22 9.10 -0.06
CA ARG A 53 6.87 9.09 -1.49
C ARG A 53 6.74 7.66 -2.03
N PHE A 54 7.69 6.79 -1.69
CA PHE A 54 7.63 5.39 -2.11
C PHE A 54 6.38 4.69 -1.57
N ALA A 55 6.09 4.82 -0.28
CA ALA A 55 4.91 4.24 0.35
C ALA A 55 3.61 4.74 -0.30
N LEU A 56 3.45 6.05 -0.50
CA LEU A 56 2.27 6.63 -1.13
C LEU A 56 2.09 6.18 -2.58
N LEU A 57 3.17 6.13 -3.35
CA LEU A 57 3.11 5.67 -4.74
C LEU A 57 2.73 4.19 -4.83
N ARG A 58 3.29 3.34 -3.96
CA ARG A 58 2.95 1.92 -3.91
C ARG A 58 1.50 1.71 -3.48
N LEU A 59 1.08 2.33 -2.37
CA LEU A 59 -0.30 2.31 -1.87
C LEU A 59 -1.29 2.77 -2.93
N SER A 60 -1.06 3.94 -3.51
CA SER A 60 -1.97 4.52 -4.52
C SER A 60 -2.03 3.69 -5.80
N LYS A 61 -0.93 3.02 -6.19
CA LYS A 61 -0.92 2.17 -7.38
C LYS A 61 -1.78 0.92 -7.15
N GLU A 62 -1.57 0.22 -6.04
CA GLU A 62 -2.30 -1.01 -5.72
C GLU A 62 -3.79 -0.74 -5.46
N LEU A 63 -4.12 0.34 -4.72
CA LEU A 63 -5.51 0.70 -4.43
C LEU A 63 -6.34 1.02 -5.67
N ARG A 64 -5.72 1.52 -6.76
CA ARG A 64 -6.44 1.74 -8.02
C ARG A 64 -6.94 0.45 -8.67
N GLN A 65 -6.36 -0.69 -8.30
CA GLN A 65 -6.78 -2.02 -8.75
C GLN A 65 -7.66 -2.73 -7.71
N ALA A 66 -8.15 -2.03 -6.68
CA ALA A 66 -9.08 -2.60 -5.72
C ALA A 66 -10.41 -2.95 -6.39
N THR A 67 -10.92 -4.14 -6.10
CA THR A 67 -12.26 -4.56 -6.50
C THR A 67 -13.28 -3.65 -5.82
N PRO A 68 -14.34 -3.20 -6.53
CA PRO A 68 -15.38 -2.38 -5.93
C PRO A 68 -15.92 -2.98 -4.63
N ASN A 69 -16.09 -2.13 -3.61
CA ASN A 69 -16.62 -2.50 -2.29
C ASN A 69 -15.84 -3.62 -1.56
N SER A 70 -14.58 -3.89 -1.92
CA SER A 70 -13.71 -4.84 -1.19
C SER A 70 -12.90 -4.20 -0.06
N ILE A 71 -12.87 -2.87 0.03
CA ILE A 71 -11.99 -2.19 1.00
C ILE A 71 -12.57 -2.30 2.41
N ARG A 72 -11.74 -2.69 3.37
CA ARG A 72 -12.05 -2.62 4.81
C ARG A 72 -10.84 -2.15 5.61
N VAL A 73 -11.11 -1.43 6.70
CA VAL A 73 -10.08 -0.90 7.61
C VAL A 73 -10.34 -1.45 9.00
N GLN A 74 -9.29 -1.98 9.62
CA GLN A 74 -9.33 -2.44 11.00
C GLN A 74 -8.20 -1.80 11.79
N ALA A 75 -8.54 -1.26 12.96
CA ALA A 75 -7.59 -0.71 13.92
C ALA A 75 -7.69 -1.48 15.24
N GLY A 76 -6.57 -1.56 15.95
CA GLY A 76 -6.55 -2.27 17.22
C GLY A 76 -5.23 -2.15 17.94
N ASN A 77 -5.04 -3.05 18.90
CA ASN A 77 -3.81 -3.15 19.66
C ASN A 77 -3.43 -4.62 19.81
N VAL A 78 -2.17 -4.95 19.50
CA VAL A 78 -1.60 -6.27 19.76
C VAL A 78 -0.47 -6.10 20.75
N SER A 79 -0.66 -6.63 21.96
CA SER A 79 0.36 -6.65 23.03
C SER A 79 0.98 -5.29 23.36
N GLY A 80 0.15 -4.24 23.40
CA GLY A 80 0.57 -2.87 23.71
C GLY A 80 0.92 -2.03 22.48
N GLN A 81 1.06 -2.63 21.30
CA GLN A 81 1.37 -1.92 20.06
C GLN A 81 0.09 -1.65 19.26
N ALA A 82 -0.20 -0.38 19.01
CA ALA A 82 -1.31 0.02 18.17
C ALA A 82 -1.03 -0.35 16.70
N PHE A 83 -2.05 -0.78 15.98
CA PHE A 83 -1.98 -1.03 14.56
C PHE A 83 -3.22 -0.50 13.82
N GLN A 84 -3.05 -0.24 12.53
CA GLN A 84 -4.16 -0.02 11.61
C GLN A 84 -3.86 -0.69 10.27
N CYS A 85 -4.78 -1.51 9.78
CA CYS A 85 -4.67 -2.22 8.52
C CYS A 85 -5.76 -1.79 7.55
N LEU A 86 -5.35 -1.43 6.34
CA LEU A 86 -6.21 -1.29 5.17
C LEU A 86 -6.08 -2.56 4.33
N GLU A 87 -7.19 -3.28 4.16
CA GLU A 87 -7.26 -4.47 3.33
C GLU A 87 -8.19 -4.24 2.14
N PHE A 88 -7.83 -4.81 0.99
CA PHE A 88 -8.68 -4.87 -0.19
C PHE A 88 -8.31 -6.07 -1.05
N THR A 89 -9.20 -6.45 -1.96
CA THR A 89 -8.94 -7.51 -2.93
C THR A 89 -8.66 -6.89 -4.30
N PRO A 90 -7.44 -7.01 -4.84
CA PRO A 90 -7.16 -6.56 -6.20
C PRO A 90 -7.97 -7.37 -7.22
N PHE A 91 -8.46 -6.73 -8.28
CA PHE A 91 -8.94 -7.48 -9.44
C PHE A 91 -7.79 -7.75 -10.41
N LYS A 92 -7.75 -8.96 -10.96
CA LYS A 92 -6.87 -9.39 -12.04
C LYS A 92 -7.39 -8.87 -13.38
N ALA A 93 -8.69 -9.01 -13.63
CA ALA A 93 -9.35 -8.53 -14.84
C ALA A 93 -10.79 -8.09 -14.57
N SER A 94 -11.36 -7.32 -15.49
CA SER A 94 -12.78 -6.95 -15.50
C SER A 94 -13.32 -7.00 -16.92
N SER A 95 -14.56 -7.46 -17.07
CA SER A 95 -15.23 -7.52 -18.36
C SER A 95 -16.74 -7.34 -18.19
N ILE A 96 -17.45 -7.39 -19.31
CA ILE A 96 -18.91 -7.31 -19.40
C ILE A 96 -19.42 -8.66 -19.90
N TYR A 97 -20.51 -9.16 -19.31
CA TYR A 97 -21.20 -10.34 -19.78
C TYR A 97 -22.43 -9.96 -20.62
N VAL A 98 -22.83 -10.85 -21.54
CA VAL A 98 -23.88 -10.55 -22.53
C VAL A 98 -25.18 -11.32 -22.33
N ASN A 99 -25.15 -12.45 -21.63
CA ASN A 99 -26.33 -13.23 -21.28
C ASN A 99 -26.77 -12.99 -19.82
N ASN A 100 -27.91 -13.56 -19.41
CA ASN A 100 -28.26 -13.54 -17.99
C ASN A 100 -27.32 -14.48 -17.22
N PRO A 101 -26.73 -14.07 -16.09
CA PRO A 101 -25.89 -14.95 -15.31
C PRO A 101 -26.71 -16.11 -14.73
N PRO A 102 -26.07 -17.25 -14.42
CA PRO A 102 -26.73 -18.29 -13.64
C PRO A 102 -27.06 -17.73 -12.26
N LEU A 103 -28.35 -17.66 -11.91
CA LEU A 103 -28.81 -17.09 -10.64
C LEU A 103 -29.25 -18.12 -9.60
N ASP A 104 -29.36 -19.40 -9.99
CA ASP A 104 -29.59 -20.48 -9.05
C ASP A 104 -28.27 -20.81 -8.35
N THR A 105 -28.16 -20.44 -7.07
CA THR A 105 -26.96 -20.63 -6.26
C THR A 105 -26.61 -22.10 -5.98
N SER A 106 -27.47 -23.03 -6.37
CA SER A 106 -27.31 -24.48 -6.17
C SER A 106 -27.15 -25.29 -7.45
N SER A 107 -27.17 -24.64 -8.61
CA SER A 107 -27.08 -25.30 -9.91
C SER A 107 -25.97 -24.71 -10.77
N ALA A 108 -25.38 -25.55 -11.61
CA ALA A 108 -24.37 -25.14 -12.56
C ALA A 108 -24.96 -24.25 -13.67
N GLY A 109 -24.11 -23.42 -14.25
CA GLY A 109 -24.49 -22.65 -15.44
C GLY A 109 -23.36 -21.86 -16.06
N ASP A 110 -23.65 -21.36 -17.25
CA ASP A 110 -22.67 -20.66 -18.10
C ASP A 110 -22.92 -19.16 -18.13
N LEU A 111 -21.83 -18.41 -18.21
CA LEU A 111 -21.80 -16.99 -18.49
C LEU A 111 -21.04 -16.75 -19.79
N ILE A 112 -21.60 -15.94 -20.67
CA ILE A 112 -20.95 -15.49 -21.90
C ILE A 112 -20.37 -14.11 -21.63
N VAL A 113 -19.07 -14.00 -21.73
CA VAL A 113 -18.27 -12.83 -21.37
C VAL A 113 -17.62 -12.27 -22.64
N VAL A 114 -17.52 -10.95 -22.76
CA VAL A 114 -16.72 -10.34 -23.82
C VAL A 114 -15.26 -10.72 -23.62
N ALA A 115 -14.66 -11.36 -24.63
CA ALA A 115 -13.30 -11.85 -24.54
C ALA A 115 -12.31 -10.69 -24.37
N PHE A 116 -11.32 -10.88 -23.50
CA PHE A 116 -10.19 -9.99 -23.35
C PHE A 116 -8.89 -10.79 -23.54
N ASN A 117 -8.01 -10.28 -24.41
CA ASN A 117 -6.86 -11.02 -24.90
C ASN A 117 -5.54 -10.49 -24.32
N ASN A 118 -5.56 -10.12 -23.04
CA ASN A 118 -4.45 -9.51 -22.33
C ASN A 118 -3.71 -10.57 -21.49
N GLU A 119 -2.55 -10.24 -20.93
CA GLU A 119 -1.79 -11.16 -20.05
C GLU A 119 -2.59 -11.61 -18.81
N ASP A 120 -3.58 -10.84 -18.40
CA ASP A 120 -4.43 -11.09 -17.22
C ASP A 120 -5.68 -11.95 -17.52
N LYS A 121 -5.57 -13.00 -18.36
CA LYS A 121 -6.70 -13.89 -18.66
C LYS A 121 -7.24 -14.61 -17.43
N ALA A 122 -8.53 -14.94 -17.44
CA ALA A 122 -9.13 -15.81 -16.44
C ALA A 122 -8.78 -17.29 -16.71
N PHE A 123 -8.59 -18.07 -15.65
CA PHE A 123 -8.32 -19.51 -15.69
C PHE A 123 -9.27 -20.28 -14.76
N GLU A 124 -9.29 -21.61 -14.89
CA GLU A 124 -9.91 -22.50 -13.91
C GLU A 124 -9.50 -22.12 -12.47
N ASN A 125 -10.44 -22.17 -11.53
CA ASN A 125 -10.28 -21.77 -10.13
C ASN A 125 -10.03 -20.27 -9.87
N ASP A 126 -10.04 -19.41 -10.89
CA ASP A 126 -10.09 -17.97 -10.63
C ASP A 126 -11.43 -17.58 -10.00
N ARG A 127 -11.38 -16.68 -9.01
CA ARG A 127 -12.56 -16.15 -8.33
C ARG A 127 -13.17 -15.05 -9.18
N VAL A 128 -14.46 -15.15 -9.44
CA VAL A 128 -15.25 -14.15 -10.18
C VAL A 128 -16.31 -13.60 -9.26
N THR A 129 -16.46 -12.28 -9.21
CA THR A 129 -17.52 -11.62 -8.46
C THR A 129 -18.46 -10.84 -9.37
N LEU A 130 -19.75 -10.86 -9.00
CA LEU A 130 -20.79 -10.05 -9.59
C LEU A 130 -21.41 -9.14 -8.53
N TYR A 131 -21.43 -7.84 -8.83
CA TYR A 131 -22.15 -6.83 -8.06
C TYR A 131 -21.92 -6.88 -6.53
N PRO A 132 -20.67 -6.82 -6.05
CA PRO A 132 -20.40 -6.70 -4.61
C PRO A 132 -20.94 -5.35 -4.11
N GLN A 133 -21.70 -5.35 -3.03
CA GLN A 133 -22.23 -4.14 -2.39
C GLN A 133 -21.55 -3.83 -1.05
N SER A 134 -20.90 -4.83 -0.46
CA SER A 134 -20.17 -4.71 0.79
C SER A 134 -18.91 -5.59 0.79
N PRO A 135 -17.94 -5.35 1.69
CA PRO A 135 -16.78 -6.23 1.81
C PRO A 135 -17.16 -7.69 2.09
N ALA A 136 -18.24 -7.92 2.84
CA ALA A 136 -18.72 -9.27 3.12
C ALA A 136 -19.08 -10.06 1.85
N ASP A 137 -19.50 -9.39 0.77
CA ASP A 137 -19.78 -10.06 -0.50
C ASP A 137 -18.51 -10.64 -1.16
N ILE A 138 -17.33 -10.12 -0.82
CA ILE A 138 -16.04 -10.57 -1.35
C ILE A 138 -15.37 -11.59 -0.43
N TYR A 139 -15.38 -11.32 0.88
CA TYR A 139 -14.64 -12.13 1.85
C TYR A 139 -15.45 -13.28 2.47
N ASP A 140 -16.78 -13.29 2.34
CA ASP A 140 -17.64 -14.38 2.80
C ASP A 140 -18.27 -15.10 1.61
N LEU A 141 -17.79 -16.31 1.32
CA LEU A 141 -18.27 -17.13 0.21
C LEU A 141 -19.72 -17.59 0.39
N SER A 142 -20.25 -17.57 1.62
CA SER A 142 -21.65 -17.93 1.89
C SER A 142 -22.65 -16.93 1.31
N ASN A 143 -22.22 -15.68 1.04
CA ASN A 143 -23.04 -14.65 0.40
C ASN A 143 -23.29 -14.91 -1.09
N ASN A 144 -22.64 -15.90 -1.68
CA ASN A 144 -22.89 -16.33 -3.05
C ASN A 144 -22.67 -15.24 -4.11
N ARG A 145 -21.82 -14.26 -3.81
CA ARG A 145 -21.40 -13.17 -4.73
C ARG A 145 -20.07 -13.42 -5.40
N VAL A 146 -19.30 -14.39 -4.91
CA VAL A 146 -18.06 -14.89 -5.52
C VAL A 146 -18.23 -16.35 -5.91
N ARG A 147 -17.77 -16.70 -7.11
CA ARG A 147 -17.73 -18.06 -7.64
C ARG A 147 -16.38 -18.37 -8.25
N LEU A 148 -15.98 -19.63 -8.16
CA LEU A 148 -14.81 -20.14 -8.86
C LEU A 148 -15.22 -20.56 -10.26
N LEU A 149 -14.38 -20.27 -11.25
CA LEU A 149 -14.49 -20.91 -12.56
C LEU A 149 -14.25 -22.41 -12.41
N SER A 150 -15.16 -23.23 -12.94
CA SER A 150 -15.04 -24.70 -12.87
C SER A 150 -14.22 -25.31 -14.00
N ALA A 151 -13.89 -24.52 -15.02
CA ALA A 151 -13.00 -24.89 -16.12
C ALA A 151 -12.36 -23.63 -16.72
N ASP A 152 -11.30 -23.82 -17.50
CA ASP A 152 -10.73 -22.74 -18.30
C ASP A 152 -11.77 -22.15 -19.27
N PRO A 153 -11.85 -20.82 -19.41
CA PRO A 153 -12.73 -20.16 -20.37
C PRO A 153 -12.57 -20.68 -21.80
N VAL A 154 -13.70 -20.99 -22.46
CA VAL A 154 -13.71 -21.45 -23.86
C VAL A 154 -13.91 -20.26 -24.80
N GLU A 155 -12.94 -19.98 -25.66
CA GLU A 155 -12.99 -18.89 -26.64
C GLU A 155 -14.00 -19.21 -27.77
N GLU A 156 -14.88 -18.24 -28.07
CA GLU A 156 -15.79 -18.25 -29.21
C GLU A 156 -15.36 -17.16 -30.20
N GLU A 157 -14.40 -17.49 -31.09
CA GLU A 157 -13.73 -16.52 -31.97
C GLU A 157 -14.68 -15.70 -32.85
N THR A 158 -15.79 -16.29 -33.31
CA THR A 158 -16.75 -15.63 -34.21
C THR A 158 -17.40 -14.40 -33.56
N ASN A 159 -17.67 -14.46 -32.26
CA ASN A 159 -18.37 -13.41 -31.52
C ASN A 159 -17.42 -12.58 -30.64
N LYS A 160 -16.13 -12.91 -30.59
CA LYS A 160 -15.15 -12.35 -29.65
C LYS A 160 -15.64 -12.45 -28.19
N THR A 161 -16.23 -13.59 -27.87
CA THR A 161 -16.74 -13.90 -26.52
C THR A 161 -16.02 -15.11 -25.97
N GLN A 162 -16.09 -15.28 -24.66
CA GLN A 162 -15.66 -16.46 -23.94
C GLN A 162 -16.86 -17.05 -23.20
N ARG A 163 -16.93 -18.37 -23.15
CA ARG A 163 -17.88 -19.10 -22.30
C ARG A 163 -17.20 -19.51 -21.01
N TRP A 164 -17.77 -19.07 -19.90
CA TRP A 164 -17.28 -19.28 -18.55
C TRP A 164 -18.27 -20.18 -17.82
N SER A 165 -17.79 -21.29 -17.26
CA SER A 165 -18.63 -22.26 -16.57
C SER A 165 -18.44 -22.17 -15.05
N PHE A 166 -19.54 -22.31 -14.32
CA PHE A 166 -19.60 -22.30 -12.87
C PHE A 166 -20.38 -23.50 -12.37
N ASP A 167 -19.93 -24.11 -11.28
CA ASP A 167 -20.65 -25.22 -10.62
C ASP A 167 -21.94 -24.75 -9.93
N ASN A 168 -21.96 -23.49 -9.48
CA ASN A 168 -23.08 -22.86 -8.79
C ASN A 168 -23.29 -21.43 -9.32
N GLY A 169 -24.54 -21.01 -9.46
CA GLY A 169 -24.90 -19.64 -9.85
C GLY A 169 -24.64 -18.57 -8.77
N PHE A 170 -24.78 -17.31 -9.15
CA PHE A 170 -24.60 -16.12 -8.30
C PHE A 170 -25.91 -15.70 -7.64
N ALA A 171 -25.83 -15.10 -6.45
CA ALA A 171 -27.02 -14.60 -5.75
C ALA A 171 -27.73 -13.45 -6.50
N VAL A 172 -27.01 -12.70 -7.34
CA VAL A 172 -27.58 -11.58 -8.09
C VAL A 172 -26.80 -11.30 -9.37
N ALA A 173 -27.48 -10.69 -10.33
CA ALA A 173 -26.87 -10.13 -11.52
C ALA A 173 -26.35 -8.70 -11.27
N SER A 174 -25.31 -8.27 -12.00
CA SER A 174 -24.90 -6.87 -12.04
C SER A 174 -25.87 -6.06 -12.92
N PRO A 175 -26.41 -4.93 -12.43
CA PRO A 175 -27.22 -4.02 -13.24
C PRO A 175 -26.47 -3.46 -14.47
N THR A 176 -25.13 -3.37 -14.38
CA THR A 176 -24.27 -2.86 -15.45
C THR A 176 -23.66 -3.98 -16.30
N GLN A 177 -24.06 -5.23 -16.04
CA GLN A 177 -23.54 -6.45 -16.67
C GLN A 177 -22.03 -6.62 -16.52
N ARG A 178 -21.43 -6.04 -15.47
CA ARG A 178 -19.99 -6.13 -15.21
C ARG A 178 -19.66 -7.30 -14.31
N LEU A 179 -18.46 -7.82 -14.51
CA LEU A 179 -17.83 -8.80 -13.64
C LEU A 179 -16.38 -8.41 -13.36
N PHE A 180 -15.86 -8.95 -12.26
CA PHE A 180 -14.46 -8.80 -11.88
C PHE A 180 -13.89 -10.19 -11.56
N VAL A 181 -12.71 -10.47 -12.13
CA VAL A 181 -11.88 -11.61 -11.76
C VAL A 181 -10.98 -11.12 -10.64
N LEU A 182 -11.10 -11.71 -9.46
CA LEU A 182 -10.30 -11.36 -8.29
C LEU A 182 -8.92 -11.98 -8.40
N ASN A 183 -7.94 -11.33 -7.78
CA ASN A 183 -6.64 -11.95 -7.54
C ASN A 183 -6.77 -13.05 -6.46
N ASN A 184 -5.84 -13.99 -6.44
CA ASN A 184 -5.92 -15.18 -5.58
C ASN A 184 -5.76 -14.88 -4.09
N SER A 185 -5.22 -13.71 -3.74
CA SER A 185 -5.08 -13.27 -2.34
C SER A 185 -5.46 -11.79 -2.19
N PRO A 186 -6.04 -11.41 -1.04
CA PRO A 186 -6.16 -10.01 -0.66
C PRO A 186 -4.79 -9.38 -0.40
N ILE A 187 -4.76 -8.04 -0.38
CA ILE A 187 -3.59 -7.24 0.01
C ILE A 187 -3.94 -6.45 1.26
N SER A 188 -3.03 -6.48 2.25
CA SER A 188 -3.13 -5.67 3.47
C SER A 188 -1.93 -4.75 3.60
N PHE A 189 -2.20 -3.47 3.87
CA PHE A 189 -1.21 -2.50 4.32
C PHE A 189 -1.45 -2.19 5.79
N CYS A 190 -0.51 -2.54 6.65
CA CYS A 190 -0.65 -2.37 8.09
C CYS A 190 0.42 -1.42 8.62
N VAL A 191 -0.02 -0.40 9.35
CA VAL A 191 0.87 0.39 10.20
C VAL A 191 0.95 -0.33 11.54
N GLU A 192 2.15 -0.68 11.95
CA GLU A 192 2.44 -1.37 13.20
C GLU A 192 3.54 -0.59 13.94
N GLY A 193 3.16 0.13 14.99
CA GLY A 193 4.10 1.04 15.66
C GLY A 193 4.54 2.16 14.72
N ASP A 194 5.85 2.22 14.43
CA ASP A 194 6.46 3.27 13.59
C ASP A 194 6.67 2.88 12.12
N SER A 195 6.15 1.71 11.73
CA SER A 195 6.51 1.05 10.48
C SER A 195 5.27 0.64 9.70
N LEU A 196 5.32 0.81 8.37
CA LEU A 196 4.30 0.34 7.43
C LEU A 196 4.76 -0.96 6.80
N TYR A 197 3.91 -1.99 6.91
CA TYR A 197 4.11 -3.31 6.35
C TYR A 197 3.11 -3.60 5.23
N TYR A 198 3.56 -4.40 4.27
CA TYR A 198 2.78 -4.95 3.18
C TYR A 198 2.64 -6.46 3.34
N TYR A 199 1.41 -6.95 3.19
CA TYR A 199 1.02 -8.35 3.29
C TYR A 199 0.27 -8.78 2.03
N GLN A 200 0.64 -9.95 1.50
CA GLN A 200 0.00 -10.58 0.35
C GLN A 200 0.22 -12.10 0.41
N GLY A 201 -0.68 -12.89 -0.16
CA GLY A 201 -0.52 -14.34 -0.25
C GLY A 201 -1.11 -15.12 0.93
N TYR A 202 -1.99 -14.47 1.71
CA TYR A 202 -2.87 -15.12 2.67
C TYR A 202 -4.26 -15.30 2.05
N ASP A 203 -5.10 -16.11 2.69
CA ASP A 203 -6.41 -16.50 2.16
C ASP A 203 -7.51 -15.47 2.47
N PHE A 204 -8.69 -15.68 1.89
CA PHE A 204 -9.85 -14.83 2.14
C PHE A 204 -10.50 -15.21 3.48
N GLU A 205 -10.53 -14.27 4.42
CA GLU A 205 -11.10 -14.46 5.75
C GLU A 205 -12.30 -13.55 6.00
N VAL A 206 -13.37 -14.10 6.59
CA VAL A 206 -14.59 -13.34 6.92
C VAL A 206 -14.27 -12.18 7.85
N ASN A 207 -13.45 -12.44 8.87
CA ASN A 207 -12.92 -11.40 9.75
C ASN A 207 -11.58 -10.91 9.19
N GLN A 208 -11.39 -9.59 9.10
CA GLN A 208 -10.13 -9.02 8.63
C GLN A 208 -8.97 -9.52 9.49
N PRO A 209 -7.97 -10.21 8.92
CA PRO A 209 -6.79 -10.63 9.65
C PRO A 209 -6.05 -9.43 10.23
N THR A 210 -5.47 -9.61 11.41
CA THR A 210 -4.69 -8.58 12.10
C THR A 210 -3.27 -9.06 12.34
N PRO A 211 -2.27 -8.17 12.31
CA PRO A 211 -0.88 -8.55 12.51
C PRO A 211 -0.65 -9.04 13.94
N SER A 212 0.29 -9.97 14.09
CA SER A 212 0.82 -10.42 15.38
C SER A 212 2.07 -9.63 15.77
N LEU A 213 2.56 -9.83 17.01
CA LEU A 213 3.81 -9.25 17.51
C LEU A 213 5.05 -9.50 16.63
N LEU A 214 5.03 -10.54 15.79
CA LEU A 214 6.14 -10.90 14.91
C LEU A 214 5.98 -10.33 13.50
N HIS A 215 5.08 -9.36 13.31
CA HIS A 215 4.71 -8.81 12.01
C HIS A 215 4.23 -9.90 11.04
N VAL A 216 3.48 -10.88 11.57
CA VAL A 216 2.86 -11.96 10.80
C VAL A 216 1.35 -11.77 10.80
N LEU A 217 0.75 -11.77 9.62
CA LEU A 217 -0.70 -11.70 9.39
C LEU A 217 -1.09 -12.97 8.64
N ASP A 218 -1.97 -13.75 9.26
CA ASP A 218 -2.47 -15.03 8.72
C ASP A 218 -1.37 -15.94 8.14
N GLY A 219 -0.32 -16.20 8.94
CA GLY A 219 0.81 -17.04 8.54
C GLY A 219 1.81 -16.39 7.57
N VAL A 220 1.51 -15.21 7.02
CA VAL A 220 2.39 -14.47 6.12
C VAL A 220 3.19 -13.39 6.85
N LYS A 221 4.50 -13.37 6.63
CA LYS A 221 5.39 -12.34 7.18
C LYS A 221 5.32 -11.03 6.39
N GLY A 222 5.19 -9.91 7.09
CA GLY A 222 5.10 -8.59 6.49
C GLY A 222 6.40 -8.14 5.83
N GLN A 223 6.27 -7.49 4.67
CA GLN A 223 7.34 -6.77 4.02
C GLN A 223 7.35 -5.30 4.47
N LEU A 224 8.45 -4.85 5.06
CA LEU A 224 8.61 -3.46 5.47
C LEU A 224 8.64 -2.53 4.23
N LEU A 225 7.79 -1.51 4.22
CA LEU A 225 7.73 -0.49 3.15
C LEU A 225 8.29 0.87 3.58
N ALA A 226 8.00 1.29 4.80
CA ALA A 226 8.44 2.58 5.34
C ALA A 226 8.57 2.53 6.86
N LYS A 227 9.42 3.40 7.40
CA LYS A 227 9.61 3.65 8.84
C LYS A 227 9.24 5.10 9.17
N TYR A 228 9.43 5.48 10.43
CA TYR A 228 9.26 6.84 10.93
C TYR A 228 7.81 7.29 11.01
N ILE A 229 6.84 6.38 10.98
CA ILE A 229 5.42 6.75 11.16
C ILE A 229 5.20 7.16 12.61
N SER A 230 4.69 8.36 12.83
CA SER A 230 4.46 8.90 14.17
C SER A 230 3.01 8.80 14.63
N ASP A 231 2.07 8.61 13.71
CA ASP A 231 0.65 8.39 13.97
C ASP A 231 0.18 7.13 13.25
N HIS A 232 -0.39 6.18 14.01
CA HIS A 232 -0.83 4.90 13.47
C HIS A 232 -2.14 5.00 12.68
N LEU A 233 -2.91 6.07 12.86
CA LEU A 233 -4.15 6.32 12.12
C LEU A 233 -3.86 6.98 10.78
N VAL A 234 -3.37 6.16 9.84
CA VAL A 234 -2.97 6.58 8.50
C VAL A 234 -4.10 6.49 7.48
N PHE A 235 -5.02 5.55 7.65
CA PHE A 235 -6.07 5.26 6.68
C PHE A 235 -7.43 5.72 7.17
N GLU A 236 -8.09 6.56 6.38
CA GLU A 236 -9.50 6.90 6.54
C GLU A 236 -10.25 6.44 5.29
N PHE A 237 -11.15 5.48 5.46
CA PHE A 237 -11.97 4.97 4.36
C PHE A 237 -13.37 5.55 4.43
N ASN A 238 -13.76 6.22 3.35
CA ASN A 238 -15.09 6.78 3.18
C ASN A 238 -15.81 5.99 2.10
N ASP A 239 -16.83 5.23 2.53
CA ASP A 239 -17.65 4.38 1.66
C ASP A 239 -18.26 5.16 0.49
N ALA A 240 -18.57 4.42 -0.58
CA ALA A 240 -19.31 4.98 -1.69
C ALA A 240 -20.75 5.29 -1.30
N SER A 241 -21.30 6.30 -1.97
CA SER A 241 -22.71 6.65 -1.92
C SER A 241 -23.25 6.69 -3.34
N LEU A 242 -24.57 6.80 -3.51
CA LEU A 242 -25.21 6.93 -4.82
C LEU A 242 -24.68 8.11 -5.65
N THR A 243 -24.05 9.10 -5.02
CA THR A 243 -23.56 10.34 -5.65
C THR A 243 -22.05 10.49 -5.61
N ARG A 244 -21.30 9.57 -4.97
CA ARG A 244 -19.85 9.69 -4.78
C ARG A 244 -19.17 8.32 -4.77
N ASN A 245 -18.08 8.21 -5.52
CA ASN A 245 -17.16 7.08 -5.44
C ASN A 245 -16.58 6.92 -4.03
N ALA A 246 -16.13 5.71 -3.69
CA ALA A 246 -15.40 5.50 -2.46
C ALA A 246 -14.03 6.20 -2.53
N ILE A 247 -13.58 6.69 -1.38
CA ILE A 247 -12.31 7.42 -1.25
C ILE A 247 -11.54 6.84 -0.07
N VAL A 248 -10.28 6.54 -0.30
CA VAL A 248 -9.31 6.27 0.76
C VAL A 248 -8.45 7.53 0.93
N ASN A 249 -8.55 8.18 2.08
CA ASN A 249 -7.62 9.25 2.46
C ASN A 249 -6.46 8.62 3.22
N ILE A 250 -5.25 8.90 2.75
CA ILE A 250 -3.99 8.43 3.33
C ILE A 250 -3.28 9.63 3.94
N ARG A 251 -3.17 9.64 5.26
CA ARG A 251 -2.47 10.66 6.04
C ARG A 251 -1.23 10.07 6.69
N LEU A 252 -0.08 10.22 6.04
CA LEU A 252 1.20 9.78 6.59
C LEU A 252 1.84 10.91 7.40
N ALA A 253 1.82 10.78 8.72
CA ALA A 253 2.63 11.60 9.62
C ALA A 253 3.97 10.90 9.87
N MET A 254 5.07 11.52 9.44
CA MET A 254 6.42 10.96 9.53
C MET A 254 7.25 11.77 10.52
N GLY A 255 7.67 11.19 11.64
CA GLY A 255 8.46 11.83 12.69
C GLY A 255 9.96 11.51 12.62
N PHE A 256 10.81 12.52 12.69
CA PHE A 256 12.27 12.37 12.72
C PHE A 256 12.93 13.43 13.61
N ASN A 257 14.19 13.18 13.97
CA ASN A 257 14.98 14.07 14.82
C ASN A 257 14.27 14.46 16.14
N SER A 258 13.50 13.53 16.73
CA SER A 258 12.73 13.62 17.99
C SER A 258 11.67 14.73 18.13
N SER A 259 11.65 15.72 17.25
CA SER A 259 10.79 16.91 17.36
C SER A 259 10.23 17.42 16.03
N GLU A 260 10.73 16.92 14.90
CA GLU A 260 10.24 17.30 13.57
C GLU A 260 9.27 16.24 13.04
N SER A 261 8.23 16.70 12.36
CA SER A 261 7.29 15.83 11.66
C SER A 261 6.91 16.41 10.31
N LEU A 262 6.84 15.56 9.28
CA LEU A 262 6.30 15.89 7.97
C LEU A 262 4.98 15.13 7.78
N ILE A 263 3.95 15.82 7.32
CA ILE A 263 2.63 15.23 7.05
C ILE A 263 2.39 15.23 5.55
N PHE A 264 2.02 14.07 5.03
CA PHE A 264 1.66 13.88 3.63
C PHE A 264 0.21 13.39 3.57
N ASN A 265 -0.63 14.12 2.84
CA ASN A 265 -2.02 13.74 2.62
C ASN A 265 -2.19 13.37 1.14
N HIS A 266 -2.83 12.23 0.88
CA HIS A 266 -3.10 11.76 -0.47
C HIS A 266 -4.47 11.10 -0.52
N GLU A 267 -5.28 11.49 -1.50
CA GLU A 267 -6.61 10.91 -1.71
C GLU A 267 -6.59 9.97 -2.91
N VAL A 268 -7.08 8.76 -2.70
CA VAL A 268 -7.22 7.76 -3.75
C VAL A 268 -8.70 7.52 -4.00
N HIS A 269 -9.17 7.92 -5.18
CA HIS A 269 -10.51 7.59 -5.64
C HIS A 269 -10.55 6.16 -6.14
N ILE A 270 -11.52 5.40 -5.62
CA ILE A 270 -11.74 4.01 -5.99
C ILE A 270 -12.94 3.97 -6.95
N PRO A 271 -12.77 3.47 -8.18
CA PRO A 271 -13.88 3.39 -9.13
C PRO A 271 -14.91 2.35 -8.66
N ASN A 272 -15.98 2.81 -8.01
CA ASN A 272 -17.06 1.95 -7.51
C ASN A 272 -18.19 1.83 -8.54
N VAL A 273 -17.89 1.19 -9.67
CA VAL A 273 -18.93 0.81 -10.65
C VAL A 273 -19.03 -0.72 -10.72
N PRO A 274 -19.68 -1.35 -9.72
CA PRO A 274 -19.91 -2.80 -9.67
C PRO A 274 -20.94 -3.29 -10.71
#